data_AF-A0A951MS23-F1
#
_entry.id   AF-A0A951MS23-F1
#
_cell.length_a   1.000
_cell.length_b   1.000
_cell.length_c   1.000
_cell.angle_alpha   90.00
_cell.angle_beta   90.00
_cell.angle_gamma   90.00
#
_symmetry.space_group_name_H-M   'P 1'
#
loop_
_entity.id
_entity.type
_entity.pdbx_description
1 polymer ?
#
loop_
_entity_poly.entity_id
_entity_poly.type
_entity_poly.pdbx_seq_one_letter_code
_entity_poly.pdbx_strand_id
1 'polypeptide(L)' 'VAATTCGDSLFVLDETGAAMAVGGEDGGGRVVVASEPWDDGRRWREVADRAVVVATPAAVTVAPLPVRVPERRG' A
#
# COMPACT_ATOMS: atom_id res chain seq x y z
N VAL A 1 0.10 6.35 -7.45
CA VAL A 1 1.40 6.25 -6.76
C VAL A 1 1.91 4.82 -6.90
N ALA A 2 3.22 4.63 -7.07
CA ALA A 2 3.86 3.32 -6.98
C ALA A 2 4.98 3.37 -5.94
N ALA A 3 5.11 2.33 -5.12
CA ALA A 3 6.11 2.22 -4.07
C ALA A 3 6.59 0.78 -3.93
N THR A 4 7.76 0.59 -3.33
CA THR A 4 8.33 -0.74 -3.06
C THR A 4 8.85 -0.81 -1.63
N THR A 5 8.71 -1.97 -1.00
CA THR A 5 9.39 -2.30 0.25
C THR A 5 10.54 -3.27 -0.05
N CYS A 6 11.72 -3.00 0.52
CA CYS A 6 12.89 -3.87 0.45
C CYS A 6 13.79 -3.60 1.66
N GLY A 7 13.54 -4.29 2.76
CA GLY A 7 14.26 -4.08 4.03
C GLY A 7 13.77 -2.88 4.84
N ASP A 8 12.72 -2.18 4.38
CA ASP A 8 12.02 -1.09 5.05
C ASP A 8 10.52 -1.40 5.17
N SER A 9 9.85 -0.83 6.17
CA SER A 9 8.39 -0.99 6.31
C SER A 9 7.61 -0.05 5.38
N LEU A 10 6.48 -0.53 4.90
CA LEU A 10 5.54 0.23 4.08
C LEU A 10 4.13 -0.13 4.52
N PHE A 11 3.27 0.88 4.69
CA PHE A 11 1.89 0.71 5.12
C PHE A 11 0.93 1.29 4.09
N VAL A 12 -0.23 0.65 3.97
CA VAL A 12 -1.34 1.11 3.13
C VAL A 12 -2.58 1.33 3.96
N LEU A 13 -3.23 2.47 3.75
CA LEU A 13 -4.58 2.78 4.22
C LEU A 13 -5.51 2.78 3.00
N ASP A 14 -6.53 1.93 3.01
CA ASP A 14 -7.54 1.82 1.94
C ASP A 14 -8.91 2.27 2.46
N GLU A 15 -9.35 3.43 2.01
CA GLU A 15 -10.62 4.05 2.38
C GLU A 15 -11.61 4.06 1.22
N THR A 16 -11.35 3.28 0.16
CA THR A 16 -12.17 3.24 -1.05
C THR A 16 -13.61 2.82 -0.80
N GLY A 17 -13.85 1.96 0.20
CA GLY A 17 -15.19 1.56 0.64
C GLY A 17 -15.80 2.41 1.77
N ALA A 18 -15.02 3.27 2.43
CA ALA A 18 -15.51 4.05 3.58
C ALA A 18 -16.42 5.21 3.16
N ALA A 19 -16.16 5.80 1.99
CA ALA A 19 -16.96 6.86 1.40
C ALA A 19 -18.42 6.47 1.11
N MET A 20 -18.71 5.18 0.91
CA MET A 20 -20.08 4.70 0.66
C MET A 20 -20.93 4.55 1.93
N ALA A 21 -20.32 4.60 3.12
CA ALA A 21 -21.00 4.34 4.41
C ALA A 21 -21.48 5.63 5.13
N VAL A 22 -20.98 6.79 4.72
CA VAL A 22 -21.36 8.10 5.27
C VAL A 22 -21.73 9.00 4.10
N GLY A 23 -23.00 9.38 4.00
CA GLY A 23 -23.54 10.21 2.91
C GLY A 23 -23.02 11.65 2.91
N GLY A 24 -21.70 11.81 2.78
CA GLY A 24 -20.98 13.07 2.62
C GLY A 24 -20.42 13.17 1.20
N GLU A 25 -20.55 14.36 0.64
CA GLU A 25 -20.47 14.67 -0.79
C GLU A 25 -19.03 14.69 -1.34
N ASP A 26 -18.04 14.45 -0.47
CA ASP A 26 -16.60 14.33 -0.79
C ASP A 26 -16.13 12.86 -0.84
N GLY A 27 -17.07 11.93 -1.09
CA GLY A 27 -16.89 10.47 -1.06
C GLY A 27 -16.04 9.86 -2.18
N GLY A 28 -14.92 10.49 -2.53
CA GLY A 28 -13.89 9.85 -3.35
C GLY A 28 -13.11 8.86 -2.49
N GLY A 29 -13.07 7.59 -2.91
CA GLY A 29 -12.17 6.61 -2.31
C GLY A 29 -10.75 7.18 -2.21
N ARG A 30 -10.13 7.01 -1.04
CA ARG A 30 -8.74 7.46 -0.80
C ARG A 30 -7.87 6.25 -0.50
N VAL A 31 -6.70 6.26 -1.10
CA VAL A 31 -5.63 5.33 -0.79
C VAL A 31 -4.40 6.10 -0.38
N VAL A 32 -3.74 5.65 0.68
CA VAL A 32 -2.52 6.27 1.19
C VAL A 32 -1.44 5.24 1.35
N VAL A 33 -0.22 5.65 1.03
CA VAL A 33 0.99 4.86 1.17
C VAL A 33 1.97 5.67 2.00
N ALA A 34 2.50 5.09 3.07
CA ALA A 34 3.43 5.74 3.98
C ALA A 34 4.45 4.73 4.54
N SER A 35 5.61 5.21 5.00
CA SER A 35 6.60 4.37 5.68
C SER A 35 6.12 3.90 7.06
N GLU A 36 5.30 4.72 7.73
CA GLU A 36 4.73 4.46 9.04
C GLU A 36 3.31 5.05 9.12
N PRO A 37 2.39 4.45 9.89
CA PRO A 37 1.09 5.05 10.19
C PRO A 37 1.25 6.38 10.94
N TRP A 38 0.47 7.41 10.58
CA TRP A 38 0.42 8.65 11.35
C TRP A 38 -0.61 8.60 12.50
N ASP A 39 -1.46 7.57 12.54
CA ASP A 39 -2.45 7.33 13.57
C ASP A 39 -2.47 5.85 13.98
N ASP A 40 -3.04 5.58 15.15
CA ASP A 40 -3.23 4.21 15.67
C ASP A 40 -4.45 3.50 15.04
N GLY A 41 -4.94 4.00 13.89
CA GLY A 41 -6.13 3.50 13.23
C GLY A 41 -5.95 2.05 12.79
N ARG A 42 -6.90 1.18 13.15
CA ARG A 42 -6.92 -0.26 12.80
C ARG A 42 -7.04 -0.55 11.29
N ARG A 43 -7.13 0.49 10.45
CA ARG A 43 -7.29 0.38 9.00
C ARG A 43 -5.97 0.31 8.25
N TRP A 44 -4.87 0.65 8.91
CA TRP A 44 -3.53 0.46 8.36
C TRP A 44 -3.20 -1.01 8.21
N ARG A 45 -2.67 -1.36 7.05
CA ARG A 45 -2.13 -2.68 6.77
C ARG A 45 -0.68 -2.56 6.35
N GLU A 46 0.19 -3.26 7.06
CA GLU A 46 1.59 -3.40 6.66
C GLU A 46 1.70 -4.22 5.38
N VAL A 47 2.60 -3.79 4.49
CA VAL A 47 2.92 -4.45 3.23
C VAL A 47 4.06 -5.42 3.49
N ALA A 48 3.92 -6.67 3.01
CA ALA A 48 4.98 -7.66 3.11
C ALA A 48 6.28 -7.18 2.43
N ASP A 49 7.43 -7.50 3.03
CA ASP A 49 8.74 -7.18 2.47
C ASP A 49 8.89 -7.72 1.04
N ARG A 50 9.73 -7.04 0.23
CA ARG A 50 9.97 -7.36 -1.19
C ARG A 50 8.69 -7.41 -2.00
N ALA A 51 7.87 -6.36 -1.87
CA ALA A 51 6.66 -6.19 -2.67
C ALA A 51 6.66 -4.83 -3.39
N VAL A 52 5.94 -4.79 -4.51
CA VAL A 52 5.53 -3.56 -5.19
C VAL A 52 4.07 -3.27 -4.86
N VAL A 53 3.79 -2.00 -4.56
CA VAL A 53 2.45 -1.47 -4.33
C VAL A 53 2.12 -0.50 -5.44
N VAL A 54 0.95 -0.69 -6.06
CA VAL A 54 0.34 0.26 -6.99
C VAL A 54 -0.95 0.77 -6.37
N ALA A 55 -0.97 2.07 -6.10
CA ALA A 55 -2.08 2.76 -5.46
C ALA A 55 -2.72 3.77 -6.41
N THR A 56 -4.03 3.67 -6.55
CA THR A 56 -4.91 4.62 -7.24
C THR A 56 -5.98 5.10 -6.27
N PRO A 57 -6.70 6.20 -6.55
CA PRO A 57 -7.84 6.59 -5.71
C PRO A 57 -8.92 5.51 -5.59
N ALA A 58 -9.01 4.57 -6.53
CA ALA A 58 -10.06 3.55 -6.54
C ALA A 58 -9.62 2.20 -5.96
N ALA A 59 -8.30 1.93 -5.90
CA ALA A 59 -7.81 0.59 -5.57
C ALA A 59 -6.33 0.56 -5.19
N VAL A 60 -5.97 -0.49 -4.46
CA VAL A 60 -4.59 -0.91 -4.17
C VAL A 60 -4.34 -2.28 -4.79
N THR A 61 -3.19 -2.44 -5.44
CA THR A 61 -2.66 -3.76 -5.81
C THR A 61 -1.30 -3.95 -5.17
N VAL A 62 -1.06 -5.12 -4.61
CA VAL A 62 0.23 -5.52 -4.02
C VAL A 62 0.69 -6.79 -4.70
N ALA A 63 1.92 -6.79 -5.20
CA ALA A 63 2.52 -7.95 -5.84
C ALA A 63 3.94 -8.19 -5.30
N PRO A 64 4.37 -9.45 -5.11
CA PRO A 64 5.74 -9.75 -4.72
C PRO A 64 6.73 -9.30 -5.82
N LEU A 65 7.87 -8.77 -5.40
CA LEU A 65 9.01 -8.53 -6.28
C LEU A 65 9.67 -9.87 -6.65
N PRO A 66 10.14 -10.02 -7.89
CA PRO A 66 10.87 -11.22 -8.28
C PRO A 66 12.14 -11.37 -7.43
N VAL A 67 12.38 -12.57 -6.94
CA VAL A 67 13.65 -12.89 -6.28
C VAL A 67 14.78 -12.72 -7.29
N ARG A 68 15.72 -11.81 -7.00
CA ARG A 68 16.96 -11.76 -7.77
C ARG A 68 17.82 -12.93 -7.33
N VAL A 69 17.95 -13.94 -8.19
CA VAL A 69 19.01 -14.93 -8.04
C VAL A 69 20.31 -14.20 -8.38
N PRO A 70 21.28 -14.09 -7.45
CA PRO A 70 22.55 -13.45 -7.78
C PRO A 70 23.20 -14.22 -8.92
N GLU A 71 23.62 -13.52 -9.97
CA GLU A 71 24.45 -14.11 -11.01
C GLU A 71 25.73 -14.62 -10.34
N ARG A 72 25.94 -15.94 -10.38
CA ARG A 72 27.20 -16.53 -9.95
C ARG A 72 28.28 -15.99 -10.90
N ARG A 73 29.05 -15.00 -10.46
CA ARG A 73 30.34 -14.70 -11.13
C ARG A 73 31.22 -15.92 -10.93
N GLY A 74 31.38 -16.69 -12.01
CA GLY A 74 32.41 -17.74 -12.12
C GLY A 74 33.80 -17.14 -12.28
#